data_AF-A0A7Y7CIU0-F1
#
_entry.id   AF-A0A7Y7CIU0-F1
#
_cell.length_a   1.000
_cell.length_b   1.000
_cell.length_c   1.000
_cell.angle_alpha   90.00
_cell.angle_beta   90.00
_cell.angle_gamma   90.00
#
_symmetry.space_group_name_H-M   'P 1'
#
loop_
_entity.id
_entity.type
_entity.pdbx_description
1 polymer ?
#
loop_
_entity_poly.entity_id
_entity_poly.type
_entity_poly.pdbx_seq_one_letter_code
_entity_poly.pdbx_strand_id
1 'polypeptide(L)'
;MKKPFLLFVLLFIGLKAFTQTGSGDKTTYYEKLDRIVTDSNGEKRLNHILNQEFSRIINSNTSGMIGNYIGISTKDNTLSFAYSQINKGGILQFKASGGITDGISSFISDSKLNTGVGLGVNYSWISGQKDIEIDYDNIAQLQKKYTELELGREMFLTFSDSEREKKLEQSLSNKIAGINNLKARVDTLEKRFSTLGGPNPVLSINLKLNNIHSLQKSIILSEINILQEKISKSSQLVEERLSGLRNERNGNEKDNELIELQFKIDSLKAIQLPMRLQDSLDLKKKKLKGIELEINQNSVTLANLEQSKQALKKAELELDIFKIEKTYYDSAYEDNEVYEKYLSAKRELLEKFAKTRARSISLSWFTLGGNIENESFKRFDVSRQLTDQIFSDQDLIPSLNFSFTKYKNQVDKTESDNKRSISYLNIGAKILYGNNLKSLKQLAIETSDSIAINKSVVNSIKAYEGDFRDNILNAQLTADYYRFLGKDNNVGLHLRGQLDTQPGLEVVSLRSGVVFGVKSEKDQQSLMNIEVFVGLNDIFKQGEEDSLFSRNIIGIQTTIPFKFKIDK
;
A
#
# COMPACT_ATOMS: atom_id res chain seq x y z
N MET A 1 -32.83 -25.40 20.95
CA MET A 1 -31.61 -25.66 20.15
C MET A 1 -31.21 -24.49 19.23
N LYS A 2 -30.94 -23.27 19.75
CA LYS A 2 -30.46 -22.12 18.92
C LYS A 2 -29.25 -21.37 19.50
N LYS A 3 -28.73 -21.79 20.66
CA LYS A 3 -27.66 -21.09 21.40
C LYS A 3 -26.21 -21.38 20.92
N PRO A 4 -25.82 -22.56 20.40
CA PRO A 4 -24.43 -22.79 19.98
C PRO A 4 -24.06 -22.06 18.66
N PHE A 5 -25.05 -21.67 17.84
CA PHE A 5 -24.81 -20.98 16.57
C PHE A 5 -24.22 -19.58 16.75
N LEU A 6 -24.73 -18.80 17.72
CA LEU A 6 -24.28 -17.42 17.93
C LEU A 6 -22.83 -17.35 18.42
N LEU A 7 -22.42 -18.26 19.31
CA LEU A 7 -21.03 -18.31 19.79
C LEU A 7 -20.08 -18.79 18.71
N PHE A 8 -20.47 -19.80 17.90
CA PHE A 8 -19.68 -20.25 16.76
C PHE A 8 -19.47 -19.12 15.75
N VAL A 9 -20.50 -18.30 15.50
CA VAL A 9 -20.38 -17.11 14.65
C VAL A 9 -19.40 -16.09 15.24
N LEU A 10 -19.46 -15.79 16.55
CA LEU A 10 -18.53 -14.86 17.19
C LEU A 10 -17.08 -15.35 17.18
N LEU A 11 -16.85 -16.65 17.44
CA LEU A 11 -15.52 -17.27 17.38
C LEU A 11 -14.98 -17.29 15.95
N PHE A 12 -15.82 -17.61 14.97
CA PHE A 12 -15.45 -17.62 13.56
C PHE A 12 -15.16 -16.20 13.04
N ILE A 13 -15.87 -15.19 13.52
CA ILE A 13 -15.57 -13.77 13.27
C ILE A 13 -14.21 -13.40 13.88
N GLY A 14 -13.92 -13.82 15.11
CA GLY A 14 -12.63 -13.60 15.78
C GLY A 14 -11.46 -14.26 15.04
N LEU A 15 -11.60 -15.54 14.66
CA LEU A 15 -10.59 -16.26 13.88
C LEU A 15 -10.39 -15.67 12.48
N LYS A 16 -11.47 -15.26 11.78
CA LYS A 16 -11.36 -14.57 10.49
C LYS A 16 -10.69 -13.20 10.61
N ALA A 17 -10.94 -12.46 11.68
CA ALA A 17 -10.27 -11.19 11.94
C ALA A 17 -8.77 -11.39 12.19
N PHE A 18 -8.37 -12.49 12.84
CA PHE A 18 -6.98 -12.84 13.08
C PHE A 18 -6.26 -13.28 11.79
N THR A 19 -6.88 -14.16 10.98
CA THR A 19 -6.26 -14.63 9.73
C THR A 19 -6.13 -13.53 8.66
N GLN A 20 -6.97 -12.49 8.70
CA GLN A 20 -6.82 -11.33 7.82
C GLN A 20 -5.59 -10.44 8.12
N THR A 21 -4.92 -10.63 9.26
CA THR A 21 -3.73 -9.84 9.60
C THR A 21 -2.40 -10.50 9.20
N GLY A 22 -2.40 -11.80 8.87
CA GLY A 22 -1.18 -12.61 8.80
C GLY A 22 -0.42 -12.68 7.47
N SER A 23 -1.06 -12.43 6.32
CA SER A 23 -0.36 -12.59 5.02
C SER A 23 -1.07 -11.87 3.87
N GLY A 24 -1.60 -10.67 4.14
CA GLY A 24 -2.12 -9.83 3.08
C GLY A 24 -0.98 -9.53 2.10
N ASP A 25 -1.11 -10.03 0.87
CA ASP A 25 -0.24 -9.71 -0.24
C ASP A 25 0.07 -8.20 -0.24
N LYS A 26 1.33 -7.78 -0.44
CA LYS A 26 1.74 -6.36 -0.35
C LYS A 26 0.86 -5.47 -1.22
N THR A 27 0.35 -6.02 -2.31
CA THR A 27 -0.65 -5.44 -3.21
C THR A 27 -1.90 -4.97 -2.45
N THR A 28 -2.46 -5.81 -1.57
CA THR A 28 -3.68 -5.49 -0.80
C THR A 28 -3.50 -4.36 0.21
N TYR A 29 -2.28 -4.14 0.72
CA TYR A 29 -1.99 -3.04 1.66
C TYR A 29 -2.04 -1.69 0.96
N TYR A 30 -1.34 -1.56 -0.18
CA TYR A 30 -1.31 -0.31 -0.92
C TYR A 30 -2.66 0.01 -1.56
N GLU A 31 -3.37 -0.98 -2.08
CA GLU A 31 -4.77 -0.81 -2.54
C GLU A 31 -5.70 -0.29 -1.44
N LYS A 32 -5.49 -0.73 -0.19
CA LYS A 32 -6.27 -0.21 0.93
C LYS A 32 -5.94 1.27 1.20
N LEU A 33 -4.66 1.63 1.21
CA LEU A 33 -4.24 3.02 1.43
C LEU A 33 -4.72 3.94 0.29
N ASP A 34 -4.65 3.46 -0.94
CA ASP A 34 -5.17 4.12 -2.14
C ASP A 34 -6.64 4.53 -1.95
N ARG A 35 -7.48 3.60 -1.52
CA ARG A 35 -8.90 3.83 -1.21
C ARG A 35 -9.14 4.81 -0.05
N ILE A 36 -8.16 5.00 0.84
CA ILE A 36 -8.23 5.94 1.96
C ILE A 36 -7.77 7.34 1.50
N VAL A 37 -6.74 7.43 0.67
CA VAL A 37 -6.25 8.71 0.11
C VAL A 37 -7.28 9.34 -0.82
N THR A 38 -7.89 8.52 -1.67
CA THR A 38 -8.93 8.91 -2.64
C THR A 38 -10.31 9.08 -2.01
N ASP A 39 -10.44 8.90 -0.70
CA ASP A 39 -11.70 8.99 0.01
C ASP A 39 -12.24 10.42 0.04
N SER A 40 -13.26 10.70 -0.75
CA SER A 40 -13.81 12.06 -0.90
C SER A 40 -14.60 12.53 0.32
N ASN A 41 -15.26 11.60 1.03
CA ASN A 41 -16.04 11.92 2.23
C ASN A 41 -15.18 12.01 3.51
N GLY A 42 -13.93 11.54 3.45
CA GLY A 42 -12.99 11.54 4.57
C GLY A 42 -13.26 10.52 5.68
N GLU A 43 -14.29 9.67 5.54
CA GLU A 43 -14.72 8.71 6.55
C GLU A 43 -13.69 7.58 6.73
N LYS A 44 -13.22 6.97 5.64
CA LYS A 44 -12.16 5.94 5.71
C LYS A 44 -10.87 6.52 6.28
N ARG A 45 -10.61 7.79 5.99
CA ARG A 45 -9.47 8.54 6.53
C ARG A 45 -9.56 8.69 8.04
N LEU A 46 -10.70 9.19 8.52
CA LEU A 46 -10.97 9.32 9.94
C LEU A 46 -10.85 7.95 10.62
N ASN A 47 -11.45 6.93 10.03
CA ASN A 47 -11.41 5.57 10.55
C ASN A 47 -9.97 5.01 10.65
N HIS A 48 -9.14 5.27 9.64
CA HIS A 48 -7.73 4.89 9.65
C HIS A 48 -7.00 5.56 10.81
N ILE A 49 -7.16 6.88 10.98
CA ILE A 49 -6.53 7.65 12.05
C ILE A 49 -7.03 7.19 13.43
N LEU A 50 -8.34 7.02 13.62
CA LEU A 50 -8.89 6.57 14.90
C LEU A 50 -8.38 5.17 15.25
N ASN A 51 -8.30 4.24 14.30
CA ASN A 51 -7.74 2.91 14.55
C ASN A 51 -6.28 2.98 15.02
N GLN A 52 -5.46 3.83 14.41
CA GLN A 52 -4.08 4.03 14.82
C GLN A 52 -3.99 4.57 16.24
N GLU A 53 -4.79 5.57 16.58
CA GLU A 53 -4.71 6.23 17.88
C GLU A 53 -5.30 5.38 19.01
N PHE A 54 -6.44 4.72 18.77
CA PHE A 54 -7.06 3.86 19.79
C PHE A 54 -6.29 2.56 19.99
N SER A 55 -5.67 1.96 18.96
CA SER A 55 -4.90 0.71 19.12
C SER A 55 -3.83 0.76 20.22
N ARG A 56 -3.32 1.96 20.54
CA ARG A 56 -2.25 2.18 21.52
C ARG A 56 -2.72 2.11 22.97
N ILE A 57 -3.99 2.43 23.21
CA ILE A 57 -4.55 2.53 24.56
C ILE A 57 -5.40 1.31 24.93
N ILE A 58 -5.65 0.40 23.97
CA ILE A 58 -6.49 -0.77 24.22
C ILE A 58 -5.81 -1.70 25.23
N ASN A 59 -6.56 -1.97 26.31
CA ASN A 59 -6.22 -2.85 27.42
C ASN A 59 -7.45 -3.70 27.76
N SER A 60 -7.26 -4.99 28.07
CA SER A 60 -8.36 -5.92 28.33
C SER A 60 -9.09 -5.75 29.66
N ASN A 61 -8.48 -5.08 30.64
CA ASN A 61 -8.94 -5.10 32.02
C ASN A 61 -9.63 -3.80 32.44
N THR A 62 -9.80 -2.84 31.53
CA THR A 62 -10.45 -1.56 31.80
C THR A 62 -11.90 -1.60 31.31
N SER A 63 -12.84 -1.28 32.21
CA SER A 63 -14.25 -1.14 31.84
C SER A 63 -14.42 0.10 30.95
N GLY A 64 -15.25 0.02 29.91
CA GLY A 64 -15.43 1.17 28.99
C GLY A 64 -14.32 1.38 27.95
N MET A 65 -13.35 0.47 27.82
CA MET A 65 -12.44 0.49 26.68
C MET A 65 -13.20 0.25 25.37
N ILE A 66 -13.08 1.17 24.43
CA ILE A 66 -13.59 1.03 23.07
C ILE A 66 -12.51 0.38 22.21
N GLY A 67 -12.89 -0.65 21.45
CA GLY A 67 -11.99 -1.23 20.47
C GLY A 67 -12.09 -2.73 20.33
N ASN A 68 -11.39 -3.17 19.30
CA ASN A 68 -11.26 -4.54 18.87
C ASN A 68 -9.93 -5.10 19.38
N TYR A 69 -9.98 -6.13 20.23
CA TYR A 69 -8.75 -6.72 20.78
C TYR A 69 -8.89 -8.16 21.24
N ILE A 70 -7.73 -8.81 21.34
CA ILE A 70 -7.51 -10.03 22.11
C ILE A 70 -6.60 -9.67 23.28
N GLY A 71 -6.96 -10.05 24.50
CA GLY A 71 -6.22 -9.74 25.70
C GLY A 71 -5.86 -10.98 26.51
N ILE A 72 -4.65 -11.03 27.04
CA ILE A 72 -4.14 -12.07 27.93
C ILE A 72 -3.72 -11.41 29.23
N SER A 73 -4.28 -11.84 30.35
CA SER A 73 -3.99 -11.30 31.68
C SER A 73 -3.48 -12.42 32.59
N THR A 74 -2.24 -12.31 33.07
CA THR A 74 -1.72 -13.22 34.12
C THR A 74 -2.31 -12.90 35.49
N LYS A 75 -2.83 -11.68 35.70
CA LYS A 75 -3.50 -11.30 36.96
C LYS A 75 -4.70 -12.19 37.23
N ASP A 76 -5.53 -12.34 36.21
CA ASP A 76 -6.83 -13.00 36.31
C ASP A 76 -6.79 -14.39 35.67
N ASN A 77 -5.64 -14.78 35.08
CA ASN A 77 -5.49 -15.94 34.22
C ASN A 77 -6.57 -16.01 33.14
N THR A 78 -6.85 -14.89 32.47
CA THR A 78 -7.92 -14.80 31.48
C THR A 78 -7.42 -14.49 30.08
N LEU A 79 -8.03 -15.15 29.10
CA LEU A 79 -8.06 -14.76 27.70
C LEU A 79 -9.35 -13.98 27.47
N SER A 80 -9.27 -12.84 26.81
CA SER A 80 -10.39 -11.95 26.54
C SER A 80 -10.42 -11.56 25.07
N PHE A 81 -11.62 -11.32 24.57
CA PHE A 81 -11.89 -10.86 23.23
C PHE A 81 -12.94 -9.75 23.28
N ALA A 82 -12.74 -8.70 22.50
CA ALA A 82 -13.73 -7.66 22.31
C ALA A 82 -13.86 -7.30 20.83
N TYR A 83 -15.11 -7.14 20.38
CA TYR A 83 -15.46 -6.66 19.05
C TYR A 83 -16.45 -5.51 19.15
N SER A 84 -16.05 -4.34 18.69
CA SER A 84 -16.79 -3.09 18.62
C SER A 84 -17.34 -2.83 17.21
N GLN A 85 -18.62 -2.48 17.17
CA GLN A 85 -19.34 -1.95 16.02
C GLN A 85 -19.69 -0.48 16.31
N ILE A 86 -19.29 0.42 15.41
CA ILE A 86 -19.49 1.87 15.56
C ILE A 86 -20.73 2.27 14.75
N ASN A 87 -21.67 2.95 15.40
CA ASN A 87 -22.90 3.48 14.81
C ASN A 87 -23.01 5.00 15.08
N LYS A 88 -23.91 5.71 14.37
CA LYS A 88 -24.13 7.16 14.56
C LYS A 88 -24.44 7.57 16.01
N GLY A 89 -25.09 6.69 16.78
CA GLY A 89 -25.51 6.95 18.16
C GLY A 89 -24.51 6.52 19.24
N GLY A 90 -23.48 5.75 18.91
CA GLY A 90 -22.60 5.14 19.90
C GLY A 90 -21.88 3.89 19.39
N ILE A 91 -21.29 3.15 20.31
CA ILE A 91 -20.40 2.03 20.02
C ILE A 91 -20.90 0.82 20.79
N LEU A 92 -21.38 -0.19 20.06
CA LEU A 92 -21.79 -1.47 20.61
C LEU A 92 -20.59 -2.42 20.61
N GLN A 93 -20.27 -3.01 21.74
CA GLN A 93 -19.14 -3.92 21.88
C GLN A 93 -19.61 -5.24 22.47
N PHE A 94 -19.26 -6.34 21.80
CA PHE A 94 -19.43 -7.70 22.26
C PHE A 94 -18.12 -8.16 22.89
N LYS A 95 -18.21 -8.77 24.07
CA LYS A 95 -17.07 -9.27 24.83
C LYS A 95 -17.24 -10.76 25.09
N ALA A 96 -16.11 -11.47 25.02
CA ALA A 96 -16.00 -12.83 25.50
C ALA A 96 -14.74 -12.94 26.36
N SER A 97 -14.77 -13.73 27.41
CA SER A 97 -13.60 -14.10 28.22
C SER A 97 -13.60 -15.58 28.53
N GLY A 98 -12.45 -16.14 28.86
CA GLY A 98 -12.28 -17.53 29.30
C GLY A 98 -11.02 -17.66 30.17
N GLY A 99 -11.02 -18.61 31.11
CA GLY A 99 -9.84 -18.93 31.90
C GLY A 99 -8.74 -19.59 31.06
N ILE A 100 -7.48 -19.27 31.30
CA ILE A 100 -6.30 -19.84 30.62
C ILE A 100 -5.85 -21.15 31.28
N THR A 101 -6.21 -21.38 32.55
CA THR A 101 -5.81 -22.56 33.33
C THR A 101 -6.26 -23.89 32.73
N ASP A 102 -7.28 -23.89 31.87
CA ASP A 102 -7.85 -25.09 31.23
C ASP A 102 -7.39 -25.25 29.77
N GLY A 103 -6.43 -24.44 29.32
CA GLY A 103 -6.00 -24.37 27.91
C GLY A 103 -6.98 -23.60 27.02
N ILE A 104 -6.58 -23.33 25.77
CA ILE A 104 -7.43 -22.62 24.77
C ILE A 104 -8.53 -23.56 24.21
N SER A 105 -8.52 -24.84 24.58
CA SER A 105 -9.40 -25.87 24.04
C SER A 105 -10.84 -25.74 24.56
N SER A 106 -11.65 -25.08 23.73
CA SER A 106 -13.11 -24.92 23.73
C SER A 106 -13.65 -23.95 24.80
N PHE A 107 -14.40 -22.94 24.37
CA PHE A 107 -15.22 -22.07 25.25
C PHE A 107 -16.55 -22.74 25.64
N ILE A 108 -16.88 -23.84 24.97
CA ILE A 108 -18.07 -24.68 25.22
C ILE A 108 -17.64 -26.14 25.09
N SER A 109 -17.86 -26.93 26.14
CA SER A 109 -17.92 -28.39 26.06
C SER A 109 -19.36 -28.85 26.32
N ASP A 110 -19.85 -29.82 25.54
CA ASP A 110 -21.16 -30.47 25.77
C ASP A 110 -22.35 -29.51 25.91
N SER A 111 -22.35 -28.42 25.12
CA SER A 111 -23.37 -27.35 25.17
C SER A 111 -23.44 -26.54 26.47
N LYS A 112 -22.45 -26.68 27.37
CA LYS A 112 -22.26 -25.84 28.55
C LYS A 112 -21.09 -24.88 28.33
N LEU A 113 -21.17 -23.67 28.88
CA LEU A 113 -20.02 -22.77 28.90
C LEU A 113 -18.96 -23.40 29.80
N ASN A 114 -17.71 -23.40 29.36
CA ASN A 114 -16.62 -23.85 30.22
C ASN A 114 -16.45 -22.88 31.40
N THR A 115 -15.78 -23.36 32.44
CA THR A 115 -15.50 -22.57 33.64
C THR A 115 -14.71 -21.32 33.29
N GLY A 116 -15.08 -20.18 33.90
CA GLY A 116 -14.44 -18.89 33.67
C GLY A 116 -14.80 -18.26 32.32
N VAL A 117 -15.75 -18.84 31.56
CA VAL A 117 -16.24 -18.24 30.32
C VAL A 117 -17.26 -17.16 30.62
N GLY A 118 -16.99 -15.94 30.15
CA GLY A 118 -17.85 -14.77 30.27
C GLY A 118 -18.31 -14.27 28.92
N LEU A 119 -19.57 -13.82 28.84
CA LEU A 119 -20.12 -13.14 27.67
C LEU A 119 -20.73 -11.80 28.08
N GLY A 120 -20.30 -10.73 27.42
CA GLY A 120 -20.72 -9.39 27.75
C GLY A 120 -21.09 -8.54 26.55
N VAL A 121 -21.91 -7.53 26.81
CA VAL A 121 -22.27 -6.50 25.85
C VAL A 121 -22.10 -5.14 26.53
N ASN A 122 -21.39 -4.23 25.87
CA ASN A 122 -21.20 -2.85 26.28
C ASN A 122 -21.77 -1.92 25.21
N TYR A 123 -22.44 -0.86 25.62
CA TYR A 123 -22.83 0.24 24.77
C TYR A 123 -22.18 1.52 25.27
N SER A 124 -21.41 2.20 24.41
CA SER A 124 -20.73 3.45 24.73
C SER A 124 -21.31 4.61 23.93
N TRP A 125 -21.73 5.68 24.60
CA TRP A 125 -22.17 6.90 23.95
C TRP A 125 -21.15 8.01 24.17
N ILE A 126 -20.67 8.61 23.07
CA ILE A 126 -19.70 9.69 23.11
C ILE A 126 -20.39 10.96 23.63
N SER A 127 -19.86 11.53 24.70
CA SER A 127 -20.41 12.69 25.41
C SER A 127 -19.40 13.83 25.49
N GLY A 128 -19.89 15.05 25.69
CA GLY A 128 -19.06 16.26 25.78
C GLY A 128 -18.52 16.77 24.45
N GLN A 129 -17.55 17.67 24.50
CA GLN A 129 -16.92 18.25 23.33
C GLN A 129 -16.05 17.21 22.64
N LYS A 130 -16.42 16.86 21.40
CA LYS A 130 -15.65 16.00 20.51
C LYS A 130 -14.67 16.89 19.78
N ASP A 131 -13.40 16.85 20.17
CA ASP A 131 -12.35 17.54 19.45
C ASP A 131 -11.48 16.51 18.75
N ILE A 132 -11.56 16.46 17.43
CA ILE A 132 -10.70 15.63 16.58
C ILE A 132 -10.15 16.56 15.52
N GLU A 133 -9.00 17.14 15.78
CA GLU A 133 -8.29 17.96 14.81
C GLU A 133 -7.39 17.05 13.97
N ILE A 134 -7.68 16.94 12.68
CA ILE A 134 -6.81 16.25 11.72
C ILE A 134 -5.98 17.30 11.00
N ASP A 135 -4.72 16.99 10.71
CA ASP A 135 -3.85 17.83 9.87
C ASP A 135 -4.30 17.77 8.40
N TYR A 136 -5.39 18.49 8.11
CA TYR A 136 -6.00 18.53 6.78
C TYR A 136 -5.06 19.18 5.75
N ASP A 137 -4.18 20.09 6.16
CA ASP A 137 -3.23 20.75 5.25
C ASP A 137 -2.20 19.75 4.73
N ASN A 138 -1.58 18.97 5.62
CA ASN A 138 -0.65 17.92 5.21
C ASN A 138 -1.37 16.84 4.36
N ILE A 139 -2.59 16.46 4.74
CA ILE A 139 -3.40 15.52 3.96
C ILE A 139 -3.69 16.06 2.56
N ALA A 140 -4.11 17.33 2.45
CA ALA A 140 -4.40 17.96 1.17
C ALA A 140 -3.15 18.04 0.29
N GLN A 141 -1.97 18.32 0.87
CA GLN A 141 -0.70 18.30 0.14
C GLN A 141 -0.36 16.89 -0.38
N LEU A 142 -0.55 15.85 0.43
CA LEU A 142 -0.34 14.46 0.00
C LEU A 142 -1.35 14.04 -1.08
N GLN A 143 -2.62 14.43 -0.97
CA GLN A 143 -3.63 14.19 -1.99
C GLN A 143 -3.33 14.92 -3.29
N LYS A 144 -2.87 16.17 -3.23
CA LYS A 144 -2.45 16.93 -4.41
C LYS A 144 -1.31 16.20 -5.13
N LYS A 145 -0.27 15.81 -4.42
CA LYS A 145 0.86 15.04 -4.97
C LYS A 145 0.42 13.68 -5.53
N TYR A 146 -0.53 13.02 -4.87
CA TYR A 146 -1.13 11.79 -5.37
C TYR A 146 -1.82 12.00 -6.73
N THR A 147 -2.66 13.03 -6.84
CA THR A 147 -3.35 13.39 -8.09
C THR A 147 -2.36 13.77 -9.19
N GLU A 148 -1.31 14.53 -8.86
CA GLU A 148 -0.24 14.87 -9.80
C GLU A 148 0.49 13.61 -10.33
N LEU A 149 0.74 12.61 -9.47
CA LEU A 149 1.33 11.33 -9.87
C LEU A 149 0.41 10.52 -10.80
N GLU A 150 -0.89 10.44 -10.50
CA GLU A 150 -1.86 9.74 -11.36
C GLU A 150 -2.00 10.44 -12.72
N LEU A 151 -2.10 11.77 -12.74
CA LEU A 151 -2.15 12.54 -13.99
C LEU A 151 -0.85 12.37 -14.80
N GLY A 152 0.31 12.38 -14.14
CA GLY A 152 1.60 12.14 -14.78
C GLY A 152 1.67 10.75 -15.43
N ARG A 153 1.12 9.73 -14.76
CA ARG A 153 0.97 8.38 -15.32
C ARG A 153 0.02 8.35 -16.52
N GLU A 154 -1.17 8.93 -16.40
CA GLU A 154 -2.15 8.97 -17.50
C GLU A 154 -1.59 9.70 -18.72
N MET A 155 -0.92 10.83 -18.52
CA MET A 155 -0.22 11.55 -19.58
C MET A 155 0.88 10.70 -20.21
N PHE A 156 1.71 10.03 -19.40
CA PHE A 156 2.76 9.15 -19.93
C PHE A 156 2.18 8.04 -20.80
N LEU A 157 1.13 7.35 -20.35
CA LEU A 157 0.45 6.32 -21.13
C LEU A 157 -0.08 6.91 -22.45
N THR A 158 -0.78 8.05 -22.39
CA THR A 158 -1.41 8.67 -23.57
C THR A 158 -0.39 9.24 -24.59
N PHE A 159 0.69 9.87 -24.13
CA PHE A 159 1.71 10.47 -24.99
C PHE A 159 2.69 9.44 -25.54
N SER A 160 3.08 8.45 -24.74
CA SER A 160 4.04 7.43 -25.17
C SER A 160 3.46 6.49 -26.22
N ASP A 161 2.15 6.23 -26.17
CA ASP A 161 1.46 5.41 -27.16
C ASP A 161 1.28 6.18 -28.48
N SER A 162 0.72 7.40 -28.45
CA SER A 162 0.27 8.06 -29.69
C SER A 162 1.37 8.57 -30.63
N GLU A 163 2.48 9.14 -30.14
CA GLU A 163 3.58 9.60 -31.02
C GLU A 163 4.42 8.44 -31.55
N ARG A 164 4.59 7.39 -30.74
CA ARG A 164 5.46 6.27 -31.05
C ARG A 164 4.75 5.26 -31.95
N GLU A 165 3.46 5.03 -31.73
CA GLU A 165 2.58 4.30 -32.63
C GLU A 165 2.56 4.96 -34.01
N LYS A 166 2.38 6.29 -34.09
CA LYS A 166 2.46 7.02 -35.37
C LYS A 166 3.79 6.82 -36.10
N LYS A 167 4.93 6.83 -35.39
CA LYS A 167 6.25 6.59 -36.01
C LYS A 167 6.40 5.15 -36.49
N LEU A 168 5.92 4.17 -35.72
CA LEU A 168 5.92 2.74 -36.08
C LEU A 168 5.01 2.46 -37.27
N GLU A 169 3.78 3.01 -37.28
CA GLU A 169 2.84 2.92 -38.39
C GLU A 169 3.39 3.57 -39.66
N GLN A 170 4.01 4.74 -39.53
CA GLN A 170 4.66 5.41 -40.66
C GLN A 170 5.81 4.57 -41.22
N SER A 171 6.66 3.99 -40.35
CA SER A 171 7.75 3.10 -40.76
C SER A 171 7.22 1.82 -41.45
N LEU A 172 6.16 1.22 -40.91
CA LEU A 172 5.49 0.05 -41.49
C LEU A 172 4.91 0.37 -42.87
N SER A 173 4.18 1.48 -42.97
CA SER A 173 3.58 1.97 -44.22
C SER A 173 4.64 2.20 -45.29
N ASN A 174 5.77 2.85 -44.93
CA ASN A 174 6.89 3.06 -45.83
C ASN A 174 7.53 1.75 -46.32
N LYS A 175 7.69 0.76 -45.43
CA LYS A 175 8.22 -0.57 -45.79
C LYS A 175 7.27 -1.33 -46.73
N ILE A 176 5.97 -1.30 -46.47
CA ILE A 176 4.94 -1.90 -47.34
C ILE A 176 4.95 -1.25 -48.72
N ALA A 177 4.99 0.09 -48.79
CA ALA A 177 5.09 0.83 -50.04
C ALA A 177 6.35 0.45 -50.83
N GLY A 178 7.49 0.30 -50.15
CA GLY A 178 8.74 -0.17 -50.75
C GLY A 178 8.64 -1.57 -51.37
N ILE A 179 8.02 -2.53 -50.65
CA ILE A 179 7.80 -3.89 -51.14
C ILE A 179 6.86 -3.90 -52.35
N ASN A 180 5.78 -3.14 -52.32
CA ASN A 180 4.83 -3.06 -53.45
C ASN A 180 5.51 -2.52 -54.71
N ASN A 181 6.40 -1.53 -54.58
CA ASN A 181 7.21 -1.02 -55.68
C ASN A 181 8.17 -2.07 -56.24
N LEU A 182 8.79 -2.89 -55.36
CA LEU A 182 9.65 -4.00 -55.77
C LEU A 182 8.86 -5.11 -56.48
N LYS A 183 7.66 -5.46 -56.00
CA LYS A 183 6.76 -6.42 -56.66
C LYS A 183 6.41 -5.97 -58.07
N ALA A 184 5.90 -4.75 -58.21
CA ALA A 184 5.55 -4.18 -59.51
C ALA A 184 6.74 -4.18 -60.49
N ARG A 185 7.96 -3.94 -59.99
CA ARG A 185 9.19 -4.03 -60.79
C ARG A 185 9.50 -5.46 -61.22
N VAL A 186 9.41 -6.44 -60.31
CA VAL A 186 9.60 -7.86 -60.64
C VAL A 186 8.57 -8.29 -61.68
N ASP A 187 7.29 -8.01 -61.48
CA ASP A 187 6.21 -8.35 -62.41
C ASP A 187 6.45 -7.76 -63.81
N THR A 188 6.92 -6.51 -63.86
CA THR A 188 7.27 -5.85 -65.14
C THR A 188 8.45 -6.54 -65.83
N LEU A 189 9.48 -6.94 -65.07
CA LEU A 189 10.63 -7.65 -65.61
C LEU A 189 10.27 -9.07 -66.06
N GLU A 190 9.44 -9.80 -65.31
CA GLU A 190 8.94 -11.12 -65.70
C GLU A 190 8.08 -11.04 -66.95
N LYS A 191 7.18 -10.06 -67.04
CA LYS A 191 6.36 -9.83 -68.23
C LYS A 191 7.22 -9.53 -69.46
N ARG A 192 8.27 -8.71 -69.31
CA ARG A 192 9.23 -8.45 -70.39
C ARG A 192 9.99 -9.72 -70.77
N PHE A 193 10.45 -10.51 -69.80
CA PHE A 193 11.18 -11.75 -70.05
C PHE A 193 10.33 -12.81 -70.75
N SER A 194 9.04 -12.95 -70.38
CA SER A 194 8.10 -13.89 -71.01
C SER A 194 7.71 -13.47 -72.42
N THR A 195 7.54 -12.17 -72.70
CA THR A 195 7.29 -11.66 -74.06
C THR A 195 8.49 -11.80 -75.00
N LEU A 196 9.70 -12.01 -74.48
CA LEU A 196 10.94 -12.11 -75.26
C LEU A 196 11.35 -13.55 -75.63
N GLY A 197 10.53 -14.57 -75.34
CA GLY A 197 10.65 -15.88 -75.99
C GLY A 197 11.79 -16.80 -75.55
N GLY A 198 12.25 -16.73 -74.30
CA GLY A 198 13.26 -17.66 -73.76
C GLY A 198 14.72 -17.26 -74.02
N PRO A 199 15.69 -18.05 -73.52
CA PRO A 199 16.99 -17.56 -73.03
C PRO A 199 18.07 -17.20 -74.07
N ASN A 200 17.70 -16.88 -75.32
CA ASN A 200 18.51 -16.14 -76.32
C ASN A 200 17.79 -16.17 -77.68
N PRO A 201 17.83 -15.13 -78.55
CA PRO A 201 18.71 -13.96 -78.54
C PRO A 201 18.01 -12.60 -78.84
N VAL A 202 18.41 -11.51 -78.15
CA VAL A 202 18.30 -10.15 -78.72
C VAL A 202 19.65 -9.45 -78.52
N LEU A 203 20.68 -9.93 -79.23
CA LEU A 203 22.03 -9.37 -79.12
C LEU A 203 22.35 -8.28 -80.16
N SER A 204 21.58 -8.13 -81.23
CA SER A 204 21.98 -7.27 -82.36
C SER A 204 21.42 -5.84 -82.34
N ILE A 205 20.29 -5.57 -81.66
CA ILE A 205 19.73 -4.20 -81.55
C ILE A 205 20.31 -3.46 -80.33
N ASN A 206 20.62 -4.19 -79.25
CA ASN A 206 21.05 -3.60 -77.98
C ASN A 206 22.49 -3.06 -77.99
N LEU A 207 23.37 -3.60 -78.85
CA LEU A 207 24.75 -3.09 -78.99
C LEU A 207 24.79 -1.68 -79.58
N LYS A 208 23.93 -1.35 -80.56
CA LYS A 208 23.87 0.01 -81.12
C LYS A 208 23.28 1.02 -80.13
N LEU A 209 22.23 0.63 -79.39
CA LEU A 209 21.60 1.52 -78.42
C LEU A 209 22.50 1.77 -77.19
N ASN A 210 23.14 0.74 -76.65
CA ASN A 210 24.08 0.89 -75.54
C ASN A 210 25.31 1.71 -75.93
N ASN A 211 25.81 1.57 -77.17
CA ASN A 211 26.87 2.43 -77.67
C ASN A 211 26.43 3.89 -77.74
N ILE A 212 25.21 4.18 -78.19
CA ILE A 212 24.66 5.55 -78.21
C ILE A 212 24.49 6.12 -76.80
N HIS A 213 23.93 5.35 -75.85
CA HIS A 213 23.74 5.81 -74.47
C HIS A 213 25.08 5.96 -73.73
N SER A 214 26.08 5.11 -74.02
CA SER A 214 27.44 5.26 -73.49
C SER A 214 28.12 6.53 -74.00
N LEU A 215 27.91 6.87 -75.27
CA LEU A 215 28.41 8.11 -75.87
C LEU A 215 27.69 9.35 -75.28
N GLN A 216 26.37 9.27 -75.10
CA GLN A 216 25.61 10.33 -74.43
C GLN A 216 26.05 10.50 -72.97
N LYS A 217 26.36 9.40 -72.26
CA LYS A 217 26.92 9.43 -70.91
C LYS A 217 28.27 10.17 -70.88
N SER A 218 29.19 9.84 -71.79
CA SER A 218 30.50 10.51 -71.85
C SER A 218 30.38 11.99 -72.18
N ILE A 219 29.45 12.37 -73.08
CA ILE A 219 29.19 13.77 -73.42
C ILE A 219 28.67 14.52 -72.18
N ILE A 220 27.67 13.99 -71.48
CA ILE A 220 27.11 14.65 -70.29
C ILE A 220 28.14 14.75 -69.16
N LEU A 221 28.99 13.73 -68.97
CA LEU A 221 30.09 13.80 -67.99
C LEU A 221 31.09 14.92 -68.34
N SER A 222 31.44 15.07 -69.61
CA SER A 222 32.28 16.18 -70.05
C SER A 222 31.62 17.54 -69.81
N GLU A 223 30.32 17.67 -70.08
CA GLU A 223 29.56 18.91 -69.81
C GLU A 223 29.51 19.22 -68.31
N ILE A 224 29.34 18.21 -67.45
CA ILE A 224 29.38 18.34 -65.98
C ILE A 224 30.74 18.86 -65.52
N ASN A 225 31.83 18.28 -66.01
CA ASN A 225 33.19 18.70 -65.64
C ASN A 225 33.44 20.17 -66.05
N ILE A 226 33.03 20.56 -67.26
CA ILE A 226 33.13 21.94 -67.73
C ILE A 226 32.29 22.89 -66.86
N LEU A 227 31.08 22.50 -66.47
CA LEU A 227 30.23 23.29 -65.58
C LEU A 227 30.84 23.45 -64.18
N GLN A 228 31.42 22.40 -63.62
CA GLN A 228 32.12 22.45 -62.32
C GLN A 228 33.31 23.40 -62.37
N GLU A 229 34.11 23.36 -63.44
CA GLU A 229 35.22 24.29 -63.63
C GLU A 229 34.73 25.75 -63.77
N LYS A 230 33.66 25.98 -64.55
CA LYS A 230 33.04 27.31 -64.70
C LYS A 230 32.48 27.83 -63.39
N ILE A 231 31.82 26.98 -62.60
CA ILE A 231 31.32 27.34 -61.27
C ILE A 231 32.50 27.76 -60.39
N SER A 232 33.55 26.94 -60.29
CA SER A 232 34.74 27.23 -59.49
C SER A 232 35.38 28.58 -59.86
N LYS A 233 35.60 28.83 -61.16
CA LYS A 233 36.12 30.12 -61.66
C LYS A 233 35.17 31.29 -61.35
N SER A 234 33.85 31.09 -61.53
CA SER A 234 32.87 32.14 -61.25
C SER A 234 32.78 32.46 -59.75
N SER A 235 32.89 31.46 -58.87
CA SER A 235 32.89 31.66 -57.43
C SER A 235 34.10 32.47 -56.97
N GLN A 236 35.28 32.25 -57.57
CA GLN A 236 36.47 33.08 -57.32
C GLN A 236 36.24 34.55 -57.71
N LEU A 237 35.71 34.80 -58.91
CA LEU A 237 35.38 36.15 -59.36
C LEU A 237 34.31 36.83 -58.50
N VAL A 238 33.35 36.06 -57.98
CA VAL A 238 32.34 36.57 -57.03
C VAL A 238 32.97 36.99 -55.72
N GLU A 239 33.87 36.19 -55.14
CA GLU A 239 34.58 36.58 -53.92
C GLU A 239 35.44 37.82 -54.12
N GLU A 240 36.16 37.91 -55.24
CA GLU A 240 36.91 39.12 -55.61
C GLU A 240 35.98 40.34 -55.71
N ARG A 241 34.84 40.20 -56.37
CA ARG A 241 33.86 41.30 -56.51
C ARG A 241 33.21 41.67 -55.19
N LEU A 242 32.83 40.71 -54.35
CA LEU A 242 32.26 40.94 -53.04
C LEU A 242 33.27 41.62 -52.10
N SER A 243 34.54 41.26 -52.19
CA SER A 243 35.61 41.94 -51.45
C SER A 243 35.75 43.40 -51.88
N GLY A 244 35.74 43.68 -53.19
CA GLY A 244 35.70 45.05 -53.73
C GLY A 244 34.47 45.84 -53.24
N LEU A 245 33.28 45.25 -53.34
CA LEU A 245 32.03 45.88 -52.87
C LEU A 245 32.04 46.12 -51.35
N ARG A 246 32.64 45.24 -50.54
CA ARG A 246 32.80 45.45 -49.09
C ARG A 246 33.74 46.62 -48.80
N ASN A 247 34.82 46.77 -49.57
CA ASN A 247 35.75 47.89 -49.43
C ASN A 247 35.09 49.22 -49.83
N GLU A 248 34.35 49.24 -50.95
CA GLU A 248 33.56 50.40 -51.39
C GLU A 248 32.51 50.81 -50.34
N ARG A 249 31.82 49.84 -49.73
CA ARG A 249 30.87 50.09 -48.66
C ARG A 249 31.55 50.66 -47.41
N ASN A 250 32.64 50.03 -46.95
CA ASN A 250 33.30 50.40 -45.70
C ASN A 250 34.09 51.73 -45.79
N GLY A 251 34.42 52.18 -47.01
CA GLY A 251 35.10 53.45 -47.26
C GLY A 251 34.18 54.68 -47.29
N ASN A 252 32.86 54.49 -47.30
CA ASN A 252 31.85 55.55 -47.22
C ASN A 252 31.27 55.66 -45.79
N GLU A 253 30.75 56.83 -45.41
CA GLU A 253 30.19 57.07 -44.05
C GLU A 253 29.20 55.97 -43.64
N LYS A 254 29.42 55.40 -42.45
CA LYS A 254 28.85 54.10 -42.00
C LYS A 254 27.33 54.07 -41.82
N ASP A 255 26.64 55.20 -41.93
CA ASP A 255 25.22 55.33 -41.58
C ASP A 255 24.29 55.60 -42.78
N ASN A 256 24.77 55.46 -44.03
CA ASN A 256 23.93 55.64 -45.20
C ASN A 256 23.22 54.34 -45.62
N GLU A 257 21.95 54.20 -45.22
CA GLU A 257 21.09 53.05 -45.55
C GLU A 257 21.02 52.74 -47.06
N LEU A 258 21.14 53.75 -47.93
CA LEU A 258 21.14 53.54 -49.39
C LEU A 258 22.39 52.79 -49.87
N ILE A 259 23.55 53.02 -49.24
CA ILE A 259 24.81 52.34 -49.60
C ILE A 259 24.74 50.87 -49.19
N GLU A 260 24.14 50.56 -48.03
CA GLU A 260 23.93 49.18 -47.59
C GLU A 260 22.91 48.45 -48.48
N LEU A 261 21.84 49.12 -48.92
CA LEU A 261 20.88 48.55 -49.86
C LEU A 261 21.52 48.28 -51.23
N GLN A 262 22.32 49.23 -51.74
CA GLN A 262 23.05 49.07 -52.99
C GLN A 262 24.06 47.93 -52.93
N PHE A 263 24.80 47.81 -51.82
CA PHE A 263 25.72 46.68 -51.58
C PHE A 263 24.98 45.33 -51.65
N LYS A 264 23.80 45.22 -51.03
CA LYS A 264 22.98 43.99 -51.09
C LYS A 264 22.54 43.67 -52.51
N ILE A 265 22.07 44.67 -53.27
CA ILE A 265 21.65 44.50 -54.66
C ILE A 265 22.82 44.02 -55.53
N ASP A 266 24.00 44.65 -55.41
CA ASP A 266 25.14 44.30 -56.24
C ASP A 266 25.81 42.98 -55.82
N SER A 267 25.73 42.63 -54.54
CA SER A 267 26.10 41.29 -54.04
C SER A 267 25.20 40.21 -54.62
N LEU A 268 23.89 40.46 -54.70
CA LEU A 268 22.94 39.54 -55.32
C LEU A 268 23.17 39.38 -56.83
N LYS A 269 23.53 40.47 -57.54
CA LYS A 269 23.91 40.40 -58.96
C LYS A 269 25.18 39.58 -59.15
N ALA A 270 26.17 39.72 -58.27
CA ALA A 270 27.42 38.97 -58.35
C ALA A 270 27.18 37.45 -58.27
N ILE A 271 26.33 36.99 -57.35
CA ILE A 271 26.06 35.55 -57.16
C ILE A 271 25.12 34.94 -58.23
N GLN A 272 24.47 35.76 -59.07
CA GLN A 272 23.45 35.26 -60.01
C GLN A 272 24.02 34.29 -61.05
N LEU A 273 25.25 34.53 -61.52
CA LEU A 273 25.90 33.68 -62.52
C LEU A 273 26.24 32.28 -61.97
N PRO A 274 26.95 32.12 -60.83
CA PRO A 274 27.21 30.79 -60.26
C PRO A 274 25.93 30.02 -59.93
N MET A 275 24.87 30.70 -59.48
CA MET A 275 23.57 30.05 -59.25
C MET A 275 22.99 29.44 -60.53
N ARG A 276 22.96 30.20 -61.64
CA ARG A 276 22.49 29.66 -62.94
C ARG A 276 23.33 28.48 -63.43
N LEU A 277 24.63 28.52 -63.19
CA LEU A 277 25.54 27.43 -63.54
C LEU A 277 25.29 26.19 -62.67
N GLN A 278 25.01 26.37 -61.37
CA GLN A 278 24.64 25.31 -60.44
C GLN A 278 23.33 24.63 -60.84
N ASP A 279 22.30 25.41 -61.19
CA ASP A 279 21.03 24.88 -61.70
C ASP A 279 21.24 24.02 -62.96
N SER A 280 22.12 24.49 -63.87
CA SER A 280 22.48 23.74 -65.07
C SER A 280 23.21 22.43 -64.73
N LEU A 281 24.12 22.45 -63.76
CA LEU A 281 24.85 21.28 -63.28
C LEU A 281 23.89 20.23 -62.70
N ASP A 282 22.94 20.64 -61.88
CA ASP A 282 21.97 19.74 -61.25
C ASP A 282 21.03 19.11 -62.29
N LEU A 283 20.61 19.88 -63.30
CA LEU A 283 19.83 19.36 -64.42
C LEU A 283 20.62 18.32 -65.25
N LYS A 284 21.92 18.54 -65.47
CA LYS A 284 22.80 17.58 -66.15
C LYS A 284 23.03 16.31 -65.33
N LYS A 285 23.25 16.41 -64.01
CA LYS A 285 23.34 15.25 -63.11
C LYS A 285 22.05 14.43 -63.09
N LYS A 286 20.89 15.09 -63.09
CA LYS A 286 19.58 14.41 -63.18
C LYS A 286 19.45 13.66 -64.52
N LYS A 287 19.86 14.29 -65.63
CA LYS A 287 19.88 13.66 -66.95
C LYS A 287 20.83 12.46 -67.01
N LEU A 288 22.03 12.56 -66.42
CA LEU A 288 22.99 11.46 -66.29
C LEU A 288 22.38 10.26 -65.57
N LYS A 289 21.73 10.49 -64.42
CA LYS A 289 21.06 9.43 -63.66
C LYS A 289 19.93 8.76 -64.45
N GLY A 290 19.22 9.52 -65.29
CA GLY A 290 18.22 9.01 -66.23
C GLY A 290 18.85 8.09 -67.29
N ILE A 291 19.94 8.51 -67.92
CA ILE A 291 20.67 7.68 -68.91
C ILE A 291 21.24 6.43 -68.26
N GLU A 292 21.77 6.51 -67.03
CA GLU A 292 22.26 5.34 -66.29
C GLU A 292 21.14 4.36 -65.94
N LEU A 293 19.96 4.86 -65.58
CA LEU A 293 18.76 4.04 -65.40
C LEU A 293 18.33 3.39 -66.71
N GLU A 294 18.34 4.09 -67.83
CA GLU A 294 17.99 3.56 -69.15
C GLU A 294 18.99 2.50 -69.63
N ILE A 295 20.30 2.71 -69.44
CA ILE A 295 21.34 1.70 -69.71
C ILE A 295 21.08 0.44 -68.87
N ASN A 296 20.78 0.61 -67.57
CA ASN A 296 20.52 -0.50 -66.66
C ASN A 296 19.18 -1.20 -66.94
N GLN A 297 18.17 -0.48 -67.42
CA GLN A 297 16.85 -1.01 -67.79
C GLN A 297 16.85 -1.73 -69.15
N ASN A 298 17.74 -1.33 -70.07
CA ASN A 298 17.86 -1.93 -71.41
C ASN A 298 18.73 -3.19 -71.43
N SER A 299 19.53 -3.45 -70.39
CA SER A 299 20.10 -4.77 -70.13
C SER A 299 19.11 -5.63 -69.32
N VAL A 300 18.07 -6.17 -69.95
CA VAL A 300 17.27 -7.24 -69.35
C VAL A 300 18.13 -8.52 -69.37
N THR A 301 18.90 -8.73 -68.31
CA THR A 301 19.60 -9.99 -68.08
C THR A 301 18.81 -10.82 -67.06
N LEU A 302 18.88 -12.14 -67.17
CA LEU A 302 18.36 -13.06 -66.16
C LEU A 302 18.88 -12.70 -64.75
N ALA A 303 20.13 -12.22 -64.67
CA ALA A 303 20.75 -11.74 -63.44
C ALA A 303 20.00 -10.55 -62.80
N ASN A 304 19.49 -9.59 -63.57
CA ASN A 304 18.75 -8.44 -63.03
C ASN A 304 17.36 -8.84 -62.51
N LEU A 305 16.72 -9.81 -63.15
CA LEU A 305 15.46 -10.38 -62.66
C LEU A 305 15.69 -11.15 -61.35
N GLU A 306 16.69 -12.03 -61.32
CA GLU A 306 17.04 -12.80 -60.12
C GLU A 306 17.47 -11.91 -58.95
N GLN A 307 18.27 -10.87 -59.21
CA GLN A 307 18.66 -9.90 -58.17
C GLN A 307 17.43 -9.14 -57.64
N SER A 308 16.47 -8.79 -58.49
CA SER A 308 15.24 -8.11 -58.07
C SER A 308 14.33 -9.04 -57.26
N LYS A 309 14.26 -10.34 -57.61
CA LYS A 309 13.54 -11.37 -56.83
C LYS A 309 14.17 -11.60 -55.46
N GLN A 310 15.50 -11.67 -55.39
CA GLN A 310 16.22 -11.79 -54.13
C GLN A 310 16.03 -10.55 -53.23
N ALA A 311 16.08 -9.35 -53.82
CA ALA A 311 15.82 -8.11 -53.10
C ALA A 311 14.38 -8.04 -52.57
N LEU A 312 13.39 -8.47 -53.36
CA LEU A 312 12.00 -8.58 -52.92
C LEU A 312 11.85 -9.56 -51.76
N LYS A 313 12.39 -10.78 -51.88
CA LYS A 313 12.34 -11.81 -50.83
C LYS A 313 12.99 -11.34 -49.52
N LYS A 314 14.13 -10.64 -49.63
CA LYS A 314 14.80 -10.03 -48.47
C LYS A 314 13.92 -8.95 -47.82
N ALA A 315 13.33 -8.06 -48.61
CA ALA A 315 12.47 -7.00 -48.10
C ALA A 315 11.19 -7.55 -47.42
N GLU A 316 10.58 -8.61 -47.98
CA GLU A 316 9.44 -9.31 -47.36
C GLU A 316 9.82 -9.92 -46.01
N LEU A 317 10.99 -10.58 -45.93
CA LEU A 317 11.49 -11.15 -44.68
C LEU A 317 11.80 -10.07 -43.63
N GLU A 318 12.37 -8.93 -44.03
CA GLU A 318 12.57 -7.77 -43.15
C GLU A 318 11.25 -7.16 -42.66
N LEU A 319 10.18 -7.18 -43.48
CA LEU A 319 8.85 -6.74 -43.07
C LEU A 319 8.24 -7.68 -42.04
N ASP A 320 8.39 -8.99 -42.21
CA ASP A 320 7.85 -9.98 -41.27
C ASP A 320 8.59 -9.95 -39.93
N ILE A 321 9.92 -9.79 -39.94
CA ILE A 321 10.69 -9.53 -38.71
C ILE A 321 10.19 -8.26 -38.03
N PHE A 322 10.00 -7.18 -38.78
CA PHE A 322 9.52 -5.92 -38.22
C PHE A 322 8.12 -6.02 -37.62
N LYS A 323 7.22 -6.83 -38.21
CA LYS A 323 5.89 -7.11 -37.63
C LYS A 323 5.99 -7.89 -36.32
N ILE A 324 6.87 -8.90 -36.26
CA ILE A 324 7.12 -9.68 -35.04
C ILE A 324 7.72 -8.79 -33.94
N GLU A 325 8.70 -7.96 -34.29
CA GLU A 325 9.26 -6.95 -33.39
C GLU A 325 8.16 -6.02 -32.88
N LYS A 326 7.29 -5.50 -33.76
CA LYS A 326 6.16 -4.67 -33.35
C LYS A 326 5.25 -5.41 -32.35
N THR A 327 4.88 -6.67 -32.59
CA THR A 327 4.06 -7.46 -31.65
C THR A 327 4.77 -7.73 -30.32
N TYR A 328 6.09 -7.98 -30.35
CA TYR A 328 6.88 -8.14 -29.12
C TYR A 328 7.00 -6.83 -28.35
N TYR A 329 7.16 -5.70 -29.05
CA TYR A 329 7.14 -4.37 -28.44
C TYR A 329 5.76 -4.08 -27.85
N ASP A 330 4.67 -4.24 -28.60
CA ASP A 330 3.30 -4.04 -28.12
C ASP A 330 2.98 -4.89 -26.86
N SER A 331 3.72 -5.99 -26.60
CA SER A 331 3.58 -6.84 -25.40
C SER A 331 4.64 -6.62 -24.31
N ALA A 332 5.81 -6.05 -24.63
CA ALA A 332 6.88 -5.72 -23.69
C ALA A 332 6.81 -4.29 -23.15
N TYR A 333 5.94 -3.44 -23.71
CA TYR A 333 5.87 -1.99 -23.47
C TYR A 333 4.98 -1.58 -22.28
N GLU A 334 4.69 -2.50 -21.37
CA GLU A 334 4.59 -2.12 -19.97
C GLU A 334 6.01 -1.74 -19.50
N ASP A 335 6.42 -0.50 -19.79
CA ASP A 335 7.76 0.05 -19.59
C ASP A 335 8.16 -0.07 -18.11
N ASN A 336 8.78 -1.20 -17.77
CA ASN A 336 8.93 -1.67 -16.39
C ASN A 336 9.68 -0.62 -15.54
N GLU A 337 10.62 0.13 -16.11
CA GLU A 337 11.37 1.14 -15.34
C GLU A 337 10.54 2.39 -15.00
N VAL A 338 9.78 2.94 -15.95
CA VAL A 338 8.94 4.13 -15.70
C VAL A 338 7.77 3.77 -14.80
N TYR A 339 7.15 2.61 -15.04
CA TYR A 339 6.08 2.10 -14.21
C TYR A 339 6.57 1.78 -12.79
N GLU A 340 7.75 1.17 -12.62
CA GLU A 340 8.33 0.92 -11.30
C GLU A 340 8.73 2.23 -10.58
N LYS A 341 9.21 3.25 -11.30
CA LYS A 341 9.43 4.59 -10.71
C LYS A 341 8.13 5.20 -10.21
N TYR A 342 7.06 5.13 -11.01
CA TYR A 342 5.73 5.55 -10.60
C TYR A 342 5.23 4.77 -9.38
N LEU A 343 5.32 3.43 -9.40
CA LEU A 343 4.91 2.58 -8.29
C LEU A 343 5.72 2.89 -7.02
N SER A 344 7.02 3.11 -7.14
CA SER A 344 7.90 3.49 -6.03
C SER A 344 7.48 4.83 -5.42
N ALA A 345 7.30 5.86 -6.24
CA ALA A 345 6.85 7.18 -5.80
C ALA A 345 5.45 7.13 -5.16
N LYS A 346 4.53 6.37 -5.75
CA LYS A 346 3.20 6.12 -5.20
C LYS A 346 3.28 5.42 -3.85
N ARG A 347 4.09 4.36 -3.72
CA ARG A 347 4.30 3.64 -2.44
C ARG A 347 4.85 4.57 -1.37
N GLU A 348 5.88 5.37 -1.68
CA GLU A 348 6.47 6.33 -0.73
C GLU A 348 5.41 7.34 -0.25
N LEU A 349 4.58 7.85 -1.16
CA LEU A 349 3.52 8.78 -0.82
C LEU A 349 2.42 8.13 0.04
N LEU A 350 2.01 6.91 -0.31
CA LEU A 350 1.06 6.13 0.48
C LEU A 350 1.62 5.80 1.87
N GLU A 351 2.91 5.52 2.02
CA GLU A 351 3.57 5.32 3.31
C GLU A 351 3.60 6.60 4.16
N LYS A 352 3.85 7.77 3.55
CA LYS A 352 3.74 9.07 4.25
C LYS A 352 2.32 9.28 4.76
N PHE A 353 1.32 8.98 3.93
CA PHE A 353 -0.08 9.07 4.30
C PHE A 353 -0.47 8.07 5.39
N ALA A 354 0.05 6.85 5.33
CA ALA A 354 -0.16 5.84 6.36
C ALA A 354 0.38 6.27 7.72
N LYS A 355 1.40 7.14 7.76
CA LYS A 355 1.97 7.70 8.99
C LYS A 355 1.27 8.99 9.46
N THR A 356 0.30 9.52 8.70
CA THR A 356 -0.47 10.68 9.10
C THR A 356 -1.32 10.38 10.32
N ARG A 357 -1.35 11.31 11.28
CA ARG A 357 -2.04 11.17 12.57
C ARG A 357 -2.96 12.36 12.79
N ALA A 358 -3.91 12.22 13.72
CA ALA A 358 -4.65 13.38 14.22
C ALA A 358 -3.68 14.35 14.91
N ARG A 359 -3.90 15.66 14.83
CA ARG A 359 -3.18 16.67 15.59
C ARG A 359 -3.65 16.71 17.04
N SER A 360 -4.96 16.67 17.26
CA SER A 360 -5.57 16.54 18.58
C SER A 360 -6.71 15.52 18.54
N ILE A 361 -6.87 14.77 19.63
CA ILE A 361 -8.06 14.00 19.94
C ILE A 361 -8.38 14.25 21.40
N SER A 362 -9.58 14.75 21.69
CA SER A 362 -10.16 14.80 23.03
C SER A 362 -11.57 14.27 22.95
N LEU A 363 -11.78 13.12 23.56
CA LEU A 363 -13.06 12.41 23.55
C LEU A 363 -13.42 12.01 24.97
N SER A 364 -14.70 12.10 25.29
CA SER A 364 -15.26 11.52 26.50
C SER A 364 -16.45 10.64 26.12
N TRP A 365 -16.67 9.58 26.87
CA TRP A 365 -17.83 8.73 26.66
C TRP A 365 -18.24 8.08 27.96
N PHE A 366 -19.51 7.73 28.02
CA PHE A 366 -20.03 6.85 29.04
C PHE A 366 -20.27 5.49 28.42
N THR A 367 -20.10 4.44 29.22
CA THR A 367 -20.36 3.06 28.83
C THR A 367 -21.31 2.44 29.83
N LEU A 368 -22.34 1.77 29.34
CA LEU A 368 -23.20 0.88 30.10
C LEU A 368 -23.08 -0.51 29.51
N GLY A 369 -22.93 -1.52 30.34
CA GLY A 369 -22.86 -2.90 29.85
C GLY A 369 -23.31 -3.91 30.86
N GLY A 370 -23.51 -5.12 30.37
CA GLY A 370 -23.84 -6.28 31.18
C GLY A 370 -22.97 -7.46 30.76
N ASN A 371 -22.61 -8.30 31.73
CA ASN A 371 -21.83 -9.51 31.50
C ASN A 371 -22.44 -10.66 32.30
N ILE A 372 -22.42 -11.86 31.72
CA ILE A 372 -22.79 -13.10 32.38
C ILE A 372 -21.56 -13.99 32.37
N GLU A 373 -21.12 -14.40 33.55
CA GLU A 373 -19.94 -15.24 33.74
C GLU A 373 -20.35 -16.59 34.33
N ASN A 374 -19.84 -17.68 33.76
CA ASN A 374 -20.03 -19.00 34.32
C ASN A 374 -18.86 -19.37 35.22
N GLU A 375 -19.12 -19.45 36.52
CA GLU A 375 -18.14 -19.84 37.52
C GLU A 375 -18.38 -21.32 37.86
N SER A 376 -17.34 -22.14 37.80
CA SER A 376 -17.41 -23.51 38.31
C SER A 376 -16.22 -23.73 39.20
N PHE A 377 -16.46 -24.36 40.32
CA PHE A 377 -15.48 -24.45 41.39
C PHE A 377 -15.71 -25.73 42.16
N LYS A 378 -14.70 -26.13 42.92
CA LYS A 378 -14.82 -27.24 43.85
C LYS A 378 -14.87 -26.68 45.26
N ARG A 379 -15.78 -27.16 46.08
CA ARG A 379 -15.82 -26.85 47.52
C ARG A 379 -15.24 -28.00 48.32
N PHE A 380 -14.65 -27.64 49.45
CA PHE A 380 -14.19 -28.57 50.47
C PHE A 380 -15.09 -28.47 51.71
N ASP A 381 -15.72 -29.57 52.08
CA ASP A 381 -16.64 -29.65 53.21
C ASP A 381 -16.30 -30.87 54.08
N VAL A 382 -15.63 -30.60 55.21
CA VAL A 382 -15.18 -31.62 56.18
C VAL A 382 -16.32 -32.42 56.80
N SER A 383 -17.56 -31.91 56.77
CA SER A 383 -18.72 -32.60 57.34
C SER A 383 -19.21 -33.76 56.49
N ARG A 384 -18.79 -33.83 55.23
CA ARG A 384 -19.12 -34.92 54.30
C ARG A 384 -18.20 -36.13 54.49
N GLN A 385 -18.62 -37.29 53.96
CA GLN A 385 -17.77 -38.48 53.90
C GLN A 385 -16.49 -38.18 53.10
N LEU A 386 -15.35 -38.78 53.48
CA LEU A 386 -14.03 -38.48 52.92
C LEU A 386 -13.98 -38.45 51.38
N THR A 387 -14.70 -39.35 50.72
CA THR A 387 -14.78 -39.43 49.25
C THR A 387 -15.57 -38.29 48.60
N ASP A 388 -16.45 -37.65 49.37
CA ASP A 388 -17.38 -36.60 48.93
C ASP A 388 -17.06 -35.24 49.54
N GLN A 389 -15.96 -35.12 50.29
CA GLN A 389 -15.51 -33.85 50.87
C GLN A 389 -15.17 -32.81 49.80
N ILE A 390 -14.78 -33.26 48.60
CA ILE A 390 -14.58 -32.40 47.42
C ILE A 390 -15.73 -32.62 46.46
N PHE A 391 -16.48 -31.56 46.19
CA PHE A 391 -17.58 -31.61 45.23
C PHE A 391 -17.61 -30.36 44.37
N SER A 392 -18.09 -30.52 43.14
CA SER A 392 -18.14 -29.43 42.16
C SER A 392 -19.47 -28.69 42.25
N ASP A 393 -19.40 -27.37 42.20
CA ASP A 393 -20.54 -26.48 42.02
C ASP A 393 -20.34 -25.58 40.81
N GLN A 394 -21.44 -24.99 40.38
CA GLN A 394 -21.48 -24.07 39.26
C GLN A 394 -22.45 -22.94 39.57
N ASP A 395 -22.06 -21.72 39.26
CA ASP A 395 -22.87 -20.52 39.44
C ASP A 395 -22.79 -19.62 38.20
N LEU A 396 -23.86 -18.88 37.96
CA LEU A 396 -23.97 -17.93 36.86
C LEU A 396 -24.00 -16.52 37.44
N ILE A 397 -22.96 -15.75 37.19
CA ILE A 397 -22.75 -14.44 37.81
C ILE A 397 -23.12 -13.33 36.81
N PRO A 398 -24.37 -12.83 36.81
CA PRO A 398 -24.70 -11.60 36.11
C PRO A 398 -24.00 -10.41 36.75
N SER A 399 -23.57 -9.48 35.91
CA SER A 399 -23.02 -8.21 36.34
C SER A 399 -23.46 -7.08 35.42
N LEU A 400 -23.58 -5.89 36.01
CA LEU A 400 -23.88 -4.64 35.34
C LEU A 400 -22.68 -3.70 35.54
N ASN A 401 -22.21 -3.06 34.47
CA ASN A 401 -21.09 -2.13 34.52
C ASN A 401 -21.46 -0.77 33.95
N PHE A 402 -21.05 0.28 34.65
CA PHE A 402 -21.11 1.67 34.22
C PHE A 402 -19.70 2.25 34.25
N SER A 403 -19.33 3.07 33.27
CA SER A 403 -18.06 3.78 33.34
C SER A 403 -18.09 5.10 32.57
N PHE A 404 -17.34 6.07 33.06
CA PHE A 404 -17.00 7.30 32.34
C PHE A 404 -15.53 7.23 31.91
N THR A 405 -15.28 7.50 30.63
CA THR A 405 -13.93 7.52 30.08
C THR A 405 -13.63 8.86 29.44
N LYS A 406 -12.40 9.33 29.63
CA LYS A 406 -11.84 10.51 28.98
C LYS A 406 -10.49 10.17 28.36
N TYR A 407 -10.40 10.35 27.04
CA TYR A 407 -9.19 10.19 26.28
C TYR A 407 -8.71 11.53 25.73
N LYS A 408 -7.42 11.82 25.89
CA LYS A 408 -6.76 12.98 25.31
C LYS A 408 -5.47 12.56 24.62
N ASN A 409 -5.22 13.11 23.45
CA ASN A 409 -4.01 12.94 22.67
C ASN A 409 -3.78 14.20 21.85
N GLN A 410 -2.89 15.08 22.32
CA GLN A 410 -2.65 16.38 21.71
C GLN A 410 -1.16 16.59 21.47
N VAL A 411 -0.80 17.23 20.35
CA VAL A 411 0.55 17.76 20.16
C VAL A 411 0.78 18.89 21.16
N ASP A 412 1.91 18.84 21.86
CA ASP A 412 2.34 19.92 22.73
C ASP A 412 2.76 21.13 21.88
N LYS A 413 2.04 22.24 22.00
CA LYS A 413 2.31 23.45 21.22
C LYS A 413 3.63 24.12 21.59
N THR A 414 4.20 23.78 22.75
CA THR A 414 5.38 24.46 23.30
C THR A 414 6.70 23.80 22.90
N GLU A 415 6.67 22.58 22.37
CA GLU A 415 7.87 21.84 21.99
C GLU A 415 8.00 21.73 20.47
N SER A 416 9.19 22.01 19.93
CA SER A 416 9.52 21.88 18.50
C SER A 416 9.45 20.45 17.95
N ASP A 417 9.42 19.45 18.84
CA ASP A 417 9.69 18.05 18.51
C ASP A 417 8.43 17.21 18.22
N ASN A 418 7.28 17.85 17.93
CA ASN A 418 5.99 17.14 17.74
C ASN A 418 5.63 16.20 18.89
N LYS A 419 6.14 16.46 20.10
CA LYS A 419 5.85 15.63 21.28
C LYS A 419 4.36 15.67 21.56
N ARG A 420 3.82 14.54 22.00
CA ARG A 420 2.39 14.39 22.27
C ARG A 420 2.16 14.11 23.74
N SER A 421 1.09 14.70 24.26
CA SER A 421 0.55 14.37 25.57
C SER A 421 -0.64 13.44 25.38
N ILE A 422 -0.42 12.15 25.60
CA ILE A 422 -1.47 11.14 25.54
C ILE A 422 -1.82 10.69 26.95
N SER A 423 -3.10 10.83 27.31
CA SER A 423 -3.63 10.39 28.60
C SER A 423 -5.00 9.75 28.45
N TYR A 424 -5.26 8.75 29.26
CA TYR A 424 -6.55 8.07 29.34
C TYR A 424 -6.95 7.98 30.80
N LEU A 425 -8.19 8.35 31.12
CA LEU A 425 -8.78 8.22 32.44
C LEU A 425 -10.09 7.45 32.30
N ASN A 426 -10.28 6.43 33.12
CA ASN A 426 -11.54 5.71 33.25
C ASN A 426 -11.94 5.67 34.72
N ILE A 427 -13.22 5.92 34.98
CA ILE A 427 -13.84 5.72 36.29
C ILE A 427 -15.02 4.80 36.08
N GLY A 428 -14.99 3.64 36.73
CA GLY A 428 -15.94 2.55 36.54
C GLY A 428 -16.63 2.15 37.83
N ALA A 429 -17.84 1.62 37.68
CA ALA A 429 -18.60 0.93 38.71
C ALA A 429 -19.12 -0.39 38.11
N LYS A 430 -19.02 -1.49 38.86
CA LYS A 430 -19.54 -2.80 38.49
C LYS A 430 -20.36 -3.35 39.65
N ILE A 431 -21.56 -3.80 39.38
CA ILE A 431 -22.42 -4.51 40.33
C ILE A 431 -22.47 -5.96 39.89
N LEU A 432 -22.25 -6.90 40.80
CA LEU A 432 -22.31 -8.34 40.54
C LEU A 432 -23.34 -8.95 41.48
N TYR A 433 -24.18 -9.84 40.98
CA TYR A 433 -25.09 -10.63 41.79
C TYR A 433 -24.70 -12.10 41.62
N GLY A 434 -24.26 -12.74 42.70
CA GLY A 434 -23.61 -14.05 42.62
C GLY A 434 -23.28 -14.62 43.99
N ASN A 435 -22.04 -15.06 44.18
CA ASN A 435 -21.62 -15.74 45.41
C ASN A 435 -20.42 -15.04 46.08
N ASN A 436 -19.98 -15.59 47.24
CA ASN A 436 -18.77 -15.16 47.96
C ASN A 436 -17.53 -16.01 47.67
N LEU A 437 -17.44 -16.74 46.55
CA LEU A 437 -16.33 -17.66 46.28
C LEU A 437 -14.96 -17.00 46.44
N LYS A 438 -14.82 -15.75 45.96
CA LYS A 438 -13.57 -14.96 46.05
C LYS A 438 -13.12 -14.63 47.47
N SER A 439 -13.99 -14.85 48.45
CA SER A 439 -13.72 -14.63 49.88
C SER A 439 -13.39 -15.91 50.61
N LEU A 440 -13.63 -17.06 49.97
CA LEU A 440 -13.37 -18.37 50.55
C LEU A 440 -11.88 -18.69 50.42
N LYS A 441 -11.36 -19.38 51.43
CA LYS A 441 -9.97 -19.81 51.45
C LYS A 441 -9.77 -20.90 50.40
N GLN A 442 -8.86 -20.68 49.47
CA GLN A 442 -8.52 -21.70 48.48
C GLN A 442 -7.49 -22.68 49.06
N LEU A 443 -7.82 -23.98 49.05
CA LEU A 443 -6.96 -25.08 49.44
C LEU A 443 -6.47 -25.83 48.19
N ALA A 444 -5.23 -26.31 48.23
CA ALA A 444 -4.72 -27.30 47.29
C ALA A 444 -4.77 -28.67 47.96
N ILE A 445 -5.62 -29.56 47.47
CA ILE A 445 -5.79 -30.91 47.98
C ILE A 445 -5.04 -31.87 47.05
N GLU A 446 -4.07 -32.57 47.61
CA GLU A 446 -3.25 -33.53 46.87
C GLU A 446 -3.73 -34.95 47.15
N THR A 447 -4.12 -35.68 46.10
CA THR A 447 -4.38 -37.12 46.16
C THR A 447 -3.21 -37.86 45.55
N SER A 448 -2.72 -38.89 46.23
CA SER A 448 -1.57 -39.69 45.78
C SER A 448 -2.02 -41.10 45.46
N ASP A 449 -2.09 -41.44 44.17
CA ASP A 449 -2.39 -42.79 43.71
C ASP A 449 -1.08 -43.57 43.50
N SER A 450 -0.92 -44.69 44.20
CA SER A 450 0.24 -45.56 44.03
C SER A 450 0.11 -46.37 42.74
N ILE A 451 1.01 -46.16 41.78
CA ILE A 451 1.05 -46.90 40.50
C ILE A 451 1.98 -48.11 40.59
N ALA A 452 3.06 -48.02 41.39
CA ALA A 452 3.98 -49.12 41.64
C ALA A 452 4.67 -48.97 43.00
N ILE A 453 5.38 -50.02 43.44
CA ILE A 453 6.28 -49.96 44.59
C ILE A 453 7.31 -48.84 44.31
N ASN A 454 7.17 -47.69 44.99
CA ASN A 454 7.95 -46.45 44.82
C ASN A 454 7.56 -45.52 43.65
N LYS A 455 6.36 -45.64 43.06
CA LYS A 455 5.84 -44.64 42.12
C LYS A 455 4.42 -44.25 42.49
N SER A 456 4.19 -42.97 42.74
CA SER A 456 2.85 -42.39 42.86
C SER A 456 2.60 -41.33 41.81
N VAL A 457 1.33 -41.14 41.46
CA VAL A 457 0.85 -39.95 40.77
C VAL A 457 0.15 -39.09 41.80
N VAL A 458 0.66 -37.87 41.95
CA VAL A 458 0.06 -36.84 42.80
C VAL A 458 -0.81 -35.97 41.91
N ASN A 459 -2.13 -36.01 42.17
CA ASN A 459 -3.09 -35.13 41.55
C ASN A 459 -3.41 -33.99 42.54
N SER A 460 -3.17 -32.75 42.15
CA SER A 460 -3.53 -31.58 42.96
C SER A 460 -4.83 -30.97 42.45
N ILE A 461 -5.79 -30.78 43.35
CA ILE A 461 -7.09 -30.20 43.08
C ILE A 461 -7.24 -28.94 43.94
N LYS A 462 -7.55 -27.81 43.31
CA LYS A 462 -7.93 -26.60 44.02
C LYS A 462 -9.39 -26.69 44.45
N ALA A 463 -9.65 -26.47 45.74
CA ALA A 463 -11.00 -26.43 46.32
C ALA A 463 -11.12 -25.26 47.29
N TYR A 464 -12.34 -24.76 47.52
CA TYR A 464 -12.61 -23.63 48.40
C TYR A 464 -13.22 -24.10 49.71
N GLU A 465 -12.64 -23.65 50.82
CA GLU A 465 -13.05 -23.94 52.20
C GLU A 465 -13.79 -22.73 52.80
N GLY A 466 -14.88 -23.00 53.52
CA GLY A 466 -15.64 -22.02 54.29
C GLY A 466 -17.13 -21.97 53.95
N ASP A 467 -17.84 -21.02 54.58
CA ASP A 467 -19.28 -20.84 54.42
C ASP A 467 -19.61 -20.18 53.07
N PHE A 468 -19.87 -21.03 52.08
CA PHE A 468 -20.36 -20.60 50.78
C PHE A 468 -21.77 -20.02 50.90
N ARG A 469 -21.96 -18.83 50.34
CA ARG A 469 -23.22 -18.11 50.26
C ARG A 469 -23.43 -17.68 48.81
N ASP A 470 -24.60 -17.98 48.30
CA ASP A 470 -25.09 -17.49 47.01
C ASP A 470 -25.94 -16.22 47.19
N ASN A 471 -26.43 -15.66 46.08
CA ASN A 471 -27.33 -14.51 46.06
C ASN A 471 -26.78 -13.25 46.77
N ILE A 472 -25.47 -13.08 46.73
CA ILE A 472 -24.75 -11.92 47.28
C ILE A 472 -24.64 -10.83 46.22
N LEU A 473 -24.95 -9.60 46.64
CA LEU A 473 -24.69 -8.40 45.86
C LEU A 473 -23.31 -7.84 46.19
N ASN A 474 -22.43 -7.83 45.20
CA ASN A 474 -21.10 -7.23 45.27
C ASN A 474 -21.07 -5.94 44.43
N ALA A 475 -20.35 -4.93 44.90
CA ALA A 475 -20.07 -3.74 44.11
C ALA A 475 -18.56 -3.51 44.01
N GLN A 476 -18.14 -2.96 42.89
CA GLN A 476 -16.75 -2.65 42.60
C GLN A 476 -16.67 -1.25 42.00
N LEU A 477 -15.79 -0.41 42.53
CA LEU A 477 -15.43 0.88 41.96
C LEU A 477 -13.99 0.82 41.45
N THR A 478 -13.74 1.36 40.25
CA THR A 478 -12.41 1.39 39.64
C THR A 478 -12.06 2.77 39.14
N ALA A 479 -10.78 3.13 39.20
CA ALA A 479 -10.23 4.30 38.53
C ALA A 479 -8.91 3.90 37.85
N ASP A 480 -8.86 3.93 36.52
CA ASP A 480 -7.68 3.61 35.72
C ASP A 480 -7.15 4.90 35.06
N TYR A 481 -5.85 5.16 35.17
CA TYR A 481 -5.18 6.30 34.56
C TYR A 481 -3.92 5.87 33.82
N TYR A 482 -3.86 6.19 32.53
CA TYR A 482 -2.68 5.99 31.69
C TYR A 482 -2.11 7.32 31.25
N ARG A 483 -0.78 7.40 31.19
CA ARG A 483 -0.04 8.50 30.58
C ARG A 483 1.11 7.96 29.74
N PHE A 484 1.09 8.23 28.44
CA PHE A 484 2.19 7.83 27.55
C PHE A 484 3.27 8.90 27.50
N LEU A 485 4.52 8.45 27.48
CA LEU A 485 5.74 9.23 27.54
C LEU A 485 6.66 8.86 26.35
N GLY A 486 7.68 9.67 26.11
CA GLY A 486 8.66 9.48 25.03
C GLY A 486 8.22 10.05 23.68
N LYS A 487 9.18 10.24 22.76
CA LYS A 487 8.92 10.85 21.43
C LYS A 487 7.93 10.03 20.61
N ASP A 488 8.08 8.71 20.64
CA ASP A 488 7.20 7.81 19.90
C ASP A 488 5.90 7.50 20.63
N ASN A 489 5.75 7.87 21.90
CA ASN A 489 4.62 7.51 22.76
C ASN A 489 4.41 5.97 22.82
N ASN A 490 5.49 5.21 22.83
CA ASN A 490 5.49 3.74 22.89
C ASN A 490 5.63 3.20 24.32
N VAL A 491 5.97 4.06 25.28
CA VAL A 491 6.03 3.71 26.70
C VAL A 491 4.96 4.49 27.44
N GLY A 492 4.22 3.84 28.33
CA GLY A 492 3.20 4.48 29.16
C GLY A 492 3.28 4.04 30.62
N LEU A 493 2.86 4.93 31.50
CA LEU A 493 2.65 4.63 32.91
C LEU A 493 1.17 4.38 33.13
N HIS A 494 0.87 3.37 33.96
CA HIS A 494 -0.48 3.02 34.34
C HIS A 494 -0.62 3.02 35.86
N LEU A 495 -1.70 3.64 36.35
CA LEU A 495 -2.12 3.58 37.74
C LEU A 495 -3.59 3.17 37.80
N ARG A 496 -3.92 2.22 38.67
CA ARG A 496 -5.30 1.78 38.88
C ARG A 496 -5.61 1.67 40.37
N GLY A 497 -6.69 2.30 40.79
CA GLY A 497 -7.33 2.07 42.09
C GLY A 497 -8.57 1.20 41.94
N GLN A 498 -8.82 0.33 42.91
CA GLN A 498 -10.00 -0.53 42.96
C GLN A 498 -10.51 -0.64 44.40
N LEU A 499 -11.82 -0.51 44.59
CA LEU A 499 -12.53 -0.79 45.83
C LEU A 499 -13.60 -1.84 45.53
N ASP A 500 -13.48 -3.00 46.14
CA ASP A 500 -14.49 -4.05 46.11
C ASP A 500 -15.24 -4.05 47.43
N THR A 501 -16.57 -4.02 47.37
CA THR A 501 -17.45 -4.09 48.55
C THR A 501 -18.38 -5.28 48.43
N GLN A 502 -18.48 -6.03 49.51
CA GLN A 502 -19.40 -7.14 49.67
C GLN A 502 -19.88 -7.18 51.13
N PRO A 503 -20.98 -7.89 51.45
CA PRO A 503 -21.47 -7.97 52.82
C PRO A 503 -20.40 -8.48 53.80
N GLY A 504 -19.90 -7.56 54.64
CA GLY A 504 -18.90 -7.83 55.68
C GLY A 504 -17.44 -7.75 55.24
N LEU A 505 -17.13 -7.31 54.02
CA LEU A 505 -15.75 -7.15 53.55
C LEU A 505 -15.60 -6.00 52.55
N GLU A 506 -14.57 -5.17 52.76
CA GLU A 506 -14.16 -4.12 51.82
C GLU A 506 -12.68 -4.30 51.46
N VAL A 507 -12.39 -4.48 50.18
CA VAL A 507 -11.02 -4.68 49.70
C VAL A 507 -10.59 -3.49 48.85
N VAL A 508 -9.55 -2.80 49.29
CA VAL A 508 -8.93 -1.71 48.53
C VAL A 508 -7.63 -2.19 47.93
N SER A 509 -7.49 -2.02 46.62
CA SER A 509 -6.31 -2.44 45.86
C SER A 509 -5.77 -1.30 45.01
N LEU A 510 -4.45 -1.25 44.88
CA LEU A 510 -3.73 -0.28 44.04
C LEU A 510 -2.80 -1.04 43.09
N ARG A 511 -2.78 -0.67 41.82
CA ARG A 511 -1.88 -1.23 40.81
C ARG A 511 -1.12 -0.11 40.13
N SER A 512 0.17 -0.36 39.90
CA SER A 512 1.00 0.48 39.03
C SER A 512 1.65 -0.39 37.97
N GLY A 513 1.86 0.15 36.78
CA GLY A 513 2.47 -0.61 35.69
C GLY A 513 3.13 0.27 34.63
N VAL A 514 3.95 -0.38 33.82
CA VAL A 514 4.58 0.21 32.63
C VAL A 514 4.10 -0.54 31.41
N VAL A 515 3.57 0.21 30.44
CA VAL A 515 3.01 -0.29 29.18
C VAL A 515 4.01 -0.03 28.05
N PHE A 516 4.26 -1.05 27.24
CA PHE A 516 5.10 -1.00 26.04
C PHE A 516 4.24 -1.34 24.82
N GLY A 517 4.08 -0.37 23.91
CA GLY A 517 3.38 -0.56 22.64
C GLY A 517 4.35 -0.90 21.52
N VAL A 518 4.28 -2.11 20.97
CA VAL A 518 4.99 -2.54 19.77
C VAL A 518 4.24 -2.01 18.56
N LYS A 519 4.84 -1.09 17.81
CA LYS A 519 4.17 -0.40 16.69
C LYS A 519 4.62 -0.92 15.34
N SER A 520 3.69 -0.92 14.41
CA SER A 520 3.97 -1.10 12.99
C SER A 520 4.73 0.12 12.45
N GLU A 521 5.88 -0.09 11.83
CA GLU A 521 6.63 0.99 11.15
C GLU A 521 5.83 1.62 10.01
N LYS A 522 4.96 0.83 9.37
CA LYS A 522 4.21 1.21 8.17
C LYS A 522 3.11 2.22 8.48
N ASP A 523 2.30 1.94 9.50
CA ASP A 523 1.08 2.71 9.79
C ASP A 523 0.99 3.15 11.26
N GLN A 524 2.04 3.01 12.06
CA GLN A 524 2.08 3.52 13.45
C GLN A 524 1.00 2.96 14.38
N GLN A 525 0.24 1.96 13.93
CA GLN A 525 -0.74 1.22 14.71
C GLN A 525 0.01 0.34 15.71
N SER A 526 -0.49 0.23 16.94
CA SER A 526 0.05 -0.77 17.86
C SER A 526 -0.32 -2.16 17.33
N LEU A 527 0.66 -3.05 17.24
CA LEU A 527 0.50 -4.47 16.95
C LEU A 527 0.24 -5.25 18.24
N MET A 528 0.82 -4.78 19.35
CA MET A 528 0.73 -5.42 20.64
C MET A 528 1.09 -4.41 21.74
N ASN A 529 0.31 -4.40 22.82
CA ASN A 529 0.61 -3.67 24.04
C ASN A 529 0.98 -4.68 25.13
N ILE A 530 2.15 -4.55 25.74
CA ILE A 530 2.60 -5.36 26.88
C ILE A 530 2.68 -4.47 28.11
N GLU A 531 1.95 -4.79 29.16
CA GLU A 531 2.01 -4.12 30.45
C GLU A 531 2.68 -5.04 31.48
N VAL A 532 3.74 -4.56 32.11
CA VAL A 532 4.31 -5.18 33.33
C VAL A 532 3.81 -4.36 34.51
N PHE A 533 3.19 -5.02 35.50
CA PHE A 533 2.56 -4.33 36.62
C PHE A 533 2.90 -4.96 37.97
N VAL A 534 2.76 -4.15 39.01
CA VAL A 534 2.78 -4.54 40.42
C VAL A 534 1.47 -4.07 41.04
N GLY A 535 0.74 -5.00 41.67
CA GLY A 535 -0.49 -4.75 42.40
C GLY A 535 -0.31 -4.97 43.90
N LEU A 536 -0.74 -4.01 44.69
CA LEU A 536 -0.97 -4.12 46.13
C LEU A 536 -2.45 -4.47 46.33
N ASN A 537 -2.75 -5.72 46.64
CA ASN A 537 -4.12 -6.14 46.93
C ASN A 537 -4.40 -6.05 48.42
N ASP A 538 -5.63 -5.71 48.78
CA ASP A 538 -6.11 -5.65 50.17
C ASP A 538 -5.20 -4.83 51.10
N ILE A 539 -5.01 -3.55 50.75
CA ILE A 539 -4.12 -2.61 51.44
C ILE A 539 -4.44 -2.50 52.94
N PHE A 540 -5.71 -2.65 53.31
CA PHE A 540 -6.20 -2.52 54.69
C PHE A 540 -6.32 -3.85 55.43
N LYS A 541 -5.88 -4.97 54.83
CA LYS A 541 -5.90 -6.31 55.42
C LYS A 541 -7.26 -6.78 55.90
N GLN A 542 -8.31 -6.46 55.17
CA GLN A 542 -9.66 -6.86 55.57
C GLN A 542 -10.03 -8.25 55.04
N GLY A 543 -9.39 -8.72 53.96
CA GLY A 543 -9.79 -9.92 53.22
C GLY A 543 -8.95 -11.18 53.46
N GLU A 544 -7.66 -11.06 53.77
CA GLU A 544 -6.76 -12.21 53.97
C GLU A 544 -5.79 -12.02 55.15
N GLU A 545 -5.55 -13.08 55.94
CA GLU A 545 -4.61 -13.12 57.07
C GLU A 545 -3.13 -13.15 56.65
N ASP A 546 -2.85 -13.30 55.35
CA ASP A 546 -1.52 -13.56 54.80
C ASP A 546 -0.55 -12.36 54.87
N SER A 547 0.75 -12.56 54.64
CA SER A 547 1.72 -11.46 54.64
C SER A 547 1.44 -10.40 53.54
N LEU A 548 1.94 -9.17 53.66
CA LEU A 548 1.82 -8.17 52.58
C LEU A 548 2.51 -8.62 51.28
N PHE A 549 3.56 -9.44 51.37
CA PHE A 549 4.31 -9.90 50.19
C PHE A 549 3.56 -10.96 49.38
N SER A 550 2.83 -11.86 50.04
CA SER A 550 2.05 -12.91 49.38
C SER A 550 0.78 -12.37 48.71
N ARG A 551 0.28 -11.21 49.17
CA ARG A 551 -0.87 -10.52 48.58
C ARG A 551 -0.52 -9.67 47.36
N ASN A 552 0.74 -9.31 47.19
CA ASN A 552 1.18 -8.51 46.07
C ASN A 552 1.30 -9.37 44.81
N ILE A 553 0.81 -8.85 43.69
CA ILE A 553 0.91 -9.54 42.41
C ILE A 553 1.87 -8.77 41.51
N ILE A 554 2.91 -9.45 41.05
CA ILE A 554 3.68 -9.02 39.88
C ILE A 554 3.12 -9.79 38.70
N GLY A 555 2.77 -9.09 37.63
CA GLY A 555 2.19 -9.74 36.47
C GLY A 555 2.45 -9.02 35.16
N ILE A 556 2.10 -9.73 34.10
CA ILE A 556 2.17 -9.28 32.72
C ILE A 556 0.76 -9.34 32.12
N GLN A 557 0.43 -8.31 31.36
CA GLN A 557 -0.81 -8.24 30.59
C GLN A 557 -0.47 -7.88 29.15
N THR A 558 -0.99 -8.66 28.21
CA THR A 558 -0.75 -8.44 26.78
C THR A 558 -2.07 -8.17 26.08
N THR A 559 -2.11 -7.18 25.19
CA THR A 559 -3.28 -6.86 24.39
C THR A 559 -2.90 -6.69 22.93
N ILE A 560 -3.56 -7.43 22.05
CA ILE A 560 -3.35 -7.44 20.60
C ILE A 560 -4.56 -6.77 19.96
N PRO A 561 -4.45 -5.49 19.55
CA PRO A 561 -5.54 -4.80 18.88
C PRO A 561 -5.71 -5.30 17.44
N PHE A 562 -6.95 -5.30 16.95
CA PHE A 562 -7.25 -5.55 15.54
C PHE A 562 -8.20 -4.48 14.98
N LYS A 563 -8.39 -4.44 13.65
CA LYS A 563 -9.05 -3.30 12.99
C LYS A 563 -10.55 -3.26 13.29
N PHE A 564 -11.08 -2.06 13.47
CA PHE A 564 -12.51 -1.82 13.57
C PHE A 564 -13.21 -2.12 12.25
N LYS A 565 -14.44 -2.61 12.33
CA LYS A 565 -15.37 -2.54 11.22
C LYS A 565 -16.34 -1.41 11.50
N ILE A 566 -16.35 -0.43 10.60
CA ILE A 566 -17.28 0.69 10.65
C ILE A 566 -18.29 0.39 9.55
N ASP A 567 -19.48 -0.01 9.98
CA ASP A 567 -20.57 -0.32 9.05
C ASP A 567 -21.12 1.01 8.50
N LYS A 568 -21.46 1.01 7.21
CA LYS A 568 -21.91 2.18 6.45
C LYS A 568 -23.33 2.61 6.82
#